data_AF-A0A7J3KZV5-F1
#
_entry.id   AF-A0A7J3KZV5-F1
#
_cell.length_a   1.000
_cell.length_b   1.000
_cell.length_c   1.000
_cell.angle_alpha   90.00
_cell.angle_beta   90.00
_cell.angle_gamma   90.00
#
_symmetry.space_group_name_H-M   'P 1'
#
loop_
_entity.id
_entity.type
_entity.pdbx_description
1 polymer ?
#
loop_
_entity_poly.entity_id
_entity_poly.type
_entity_poly.pdbx_seq_one_letter_code
_entity_poly.pdbx_strand_id
1 'polypeptide(L)'
;MVSWGRAFKAAFVLLAFTIVWGIIGAIIIGIGTFALAPSAIAYEYYYGVPVPRGINWGAIVGIAIVWIIGILVIYLGSYASYFKILTELIVDETRKISQTIVTQPVATQATQVSSTPMPVCPKCGTPLTYVQQYQRWYCPTCREYQ
;
A
#
# COMPACT_ATOMS: atom_id res chain seq x y z
N MET A 1 -10.73 1.12 -12.08
CA MET A 1 -10.73 1.63 -10.70
C MET A 1 -11.21 0.51 -9.78
N VAL A 2 -10.45 0.20 -8.73
CA VAL A 2 -10.79 -0.88 -7.79
C VAL A 2 -12.18 -0.61 -7.23
N SER A 3 -13.09 -1.57 -7.37
CA SER A 3 -14.42 -1.41 -6.80
C SER A 3 -14.32 -1.45 -5.28
N TRP A 4 -15.04 -0.53 -4.63
CA TRP A 4 -15.07 -0.40 -3.17
C TRP A 4 -15.33 -1.73 -2.45
N GLY A 5 -16.22 -2.58 -2.99
CA GLY A 5 -16.49 -3.91 -2.44
C GLY A 5 -15.28 -4.86 -2.41
N ARG A 6 -14.40 -4.82 -3.43
CA ARG A 6 -13.18 -5.66 -3.44
C ARG A 6 -12.17 -5.16 -2.40
N ALA A 7 -12.01 -3.85 -2.27
CA ALA A 7 -11.11 -3.25 -1.29
C ALA A 7 -11.54 -3.59 0.15
N PHE A 8 -12.84 -3.49 0.46
CA PHE A 8 -13.36 -3.86 1.78
C PHE A 8 -13.18 -5.35 2.08
N LYS A 9 -13.40 -6.23 1.10
CA LYS A 9 -13.16 -7.67 1.28
C LYS A 9 -11.68 -7.95 1.59
N ALA A 10 -10.76 -7.33 0.85
CA ALA A 10 -9.32 -7.48 1.08
C ALA A 10 -8.92 -6.96 2.47
N ALA A 11 -9.46 -5.80 2.89
CA ALA A 11 -9.22 -5.24 4.21
C ALA A 11 -9.73 -6.15 5.35
N PHE A 12 -10.92 -6.75 5.18
CA PHE A 12 -11.46 -7.69 6.17
C PHE A 12 -10.59 -8.96 6.29
N VAL A 13 -10.13 -9.49 5.17
CA VAL A 13 -9.22 -10.65 5.17
C VAL A 13 -7.89 -10.29 5.85
N LEU A 14 -7.34 -9.11 5.56
CA LEU A 14 -6.13 -8.63 6.22
C LEU A 14 -6.34 -8.51 7.74
N LEU A 15 -7.46 -7.92 8.17
CA LEU A 15 -7.82 -7.83 9.59
C LEU A 15 -7.92 -9.21 10.25
N ALA A 16 -8.53 -10.19 9.59
CA ALA A 16 -8.61 -11.55 10.11
C ALA A 16 -7.20 -12.14 10.31
N PHE A 17 -6.29 -11.94 9.36
CA PHE A 17 -4.91 -12.40 9.50
C PHE A 17 -4.14 -11.66 10.60
N THR A 18 -4.31 -10.34 10.76
CA THR A 18 -3.65 -9.60 11.85
C THR A 18 -4.14 -10.06 13.21
N ILE A 19 -5.43 -10.40 13.34
CA ILE A 19 -5.98 -11.02 14.55
C ILE A 19 -5.34 -12.38 14.80
N VAL A 20 -5.25 -13.25 13.78
CA VAL A 20 -4.61 -14.58 13.89
C VAL A 20 -3.16 -14.45 14.36
N TRP A 21 -2.36 -13.59 13.72
CA TRP A 21 -0.97 -13.36 14.13
C TRP A 21 -0.88 -12.76 15.53
N GLY A 22 -1.79 -11.85 15.88
CA GLY A 22 -1.94 -11.29 17.23
C GLY A 22 -2.16 -12.37 18.28
N ILE A 23 -3.06 -13.33 18.03
CA ILE A 23 -3.32 -14.46 18.92
C ILE A 23 -2.09 -15.35 19.05
N ILE A 24 -1.44 -15.70 17.94
CA ILE A 24 -0.23 -16.54 17.95
C ILE A 24 0.87 -15.88 18.79
N GLY A 25 1.14 -14.60 18.55
CA GLY A 25 2.13 -13.85 19.33
C GLY A 25 1.76 -13.73 20.80
N ALA A 26 0.48 -13.45 21.11
CA ALA A 26 0.00 -13.39 22.49
C ALA A 26 0.15 -14.73 23.22
N ILE A 27 -0.06 -15.86 22.54
CA ILE A 27 0.17 -17.20 23.11
C ILE A 27 1.64 -17.41 23.42
N ILE A 28 2.55 -17.07 22.50
CA ILE A 28 4.00 -17.18 22.73
C ILE A 28 4.41 -16.36 23.97
N ILE A 29 3.95 -15.11 24.04
CA ILE A 29 4.23 -14.20 25.15
C ILE A 29 3.63 -14.76 26.45
N GLY A 30 2.38 -15.21 26.41
CA GLY A 30 1.66 -15.75 27.56
C GLY A 30 2.34 -16.99 28.14
N ILE A 31 2.64 -17.98 27.30
CA ILE A 31 3.30 -19.23 27.72
C ILE A 31 4.69 -18.94 28.26
N GLY A 32 5.51 -18.16 27.54
CA GLY A 32 6.88 -17.90 27.98
C GLY A 32 6.94 -17.04 29.24
N THR A 33 6.02 -16.08 29.40
CA THR A 33 5.91 -15.30 30.65
C THR A 33 5.46 -16.19 31.80
N PHE A 34 4.43 -17.02 31.61
CA PHE A 34 3.95 -17.95 32.64
C PHE A 34 5.03 -18.94 33.09
N ALA A 35 5.83 -19.46 32.15
CA ALA A 35 6.91 -20.40 32.43
C ALA A 35 8.08 -19.74 33.20
N LEU A 36 8.42 -18.48 32.89
CA LEU A 36 9.60 -17.82 33.44
C LEU A 36 9.30 -16.92 34.66
N ALA A 37 8.09 -16.39 34.79
CA ALA A 37 7.72 -15.45 35.86
C ALA A 37 7.97 -15.96 37.29
N PRO A 38 7.70 -17.23 37.65
CA PRO A 38 7.96 -17.72 39.01
C PRO A 38 9.44 -17.61 39.41
N SER A 39 10.35 -17.69 38.42
CA SER A 39 11.80 -17.59 38.63
C SER A 39 12.34 -16.16 38.65
N ALA A 40 11.50 -15.15 38.40
CA ALA A 40 11.91 -13.74 38.39
C ALA A 40 12.28 -13.22 39.79
N ILE A 41 11.79 -13.88 40.84
CA ILE A 41 12.13 -13.57 42.22
C ILE A 41 13.12 -14.63 42.71
N ALA A 42 14.29 -14.18 43.16
CA ALA A 42 15.27 -15.06 43.80
C ALA A 42 14.85 -15.26 45.26
N TYR A 43 14.63 -16.51 45.65
CA TYR A 43 14.32 -16.90 47.02
C TYR A 43 15.55 -17.50 47.68
N GLU A 44 15.80 -17.12 48.93
CA GLU A 44 16.75 -17.81 49.79
C GLU A 44 15.99 -18.45 50.96
N TYR A 45 16.45 -19.62 51.41
CA TYR A 45 15.81 -20.34 52.49
C TYR A 45 16.51 -20.00 53.80
N TYR A 46 15.86 -19.18 54.63
CA TYR A 46 16.38 -18.82 55.96
C TYR A 46 15.56 -19.58 57.01
N TYR A 47 16.19 -20.44 57.81
CA TYR A 47 15.51 -21.30 58.80
C TYR A 47 14.25 -22.04 58.29
N GLY A 48 14.26 -22.50 57.05
CA GLY A 48 13.10 -23.25 56.55
C GLY A 48 12.00 -22.38 55.92
N VAL A 49 12.15 -21.05 55.88
CA VAL A 49 11.18 -20.15 55.24
C VAL A 49 11.78 -19.47 54.00
N PRO A 50 11.06 -19.46 52.86
CA PRO A 50 11.53 -18.77 51.66
C PRO A 50 11.37 -17.27 51.86
N VAL A 51 12.49 -16.55 51.87
CA VAL A 51 12.52 -15.08 51.93
C VAL A 51 12.97 -14.53 50.56
N PRO A 52 12.26 -13.54 49.98
CA PRO A 52 12.70 -12.89 48.75
C PRO A 52 14.01 -12.15 48.98
N ARG A 53 15.07 -12.54 48.29
CA ARG A 53 16.40 -11.90 48.42
C ARG A 53 16.65 -10.84 47.34
N GLY A 54 15.99 -10.95 46.19
CA GLY A 54 16.15 -10.01 45.09
C GLY A 54 15.51 -10.45 43.78
N ILE A 55 15.83 -9.74 42.71
CA ILE A 55 15.35 -10.01 41.35
C ILE A 55 16.36 -10.90 40.62
N ASN A 56 15.88 -11.95 39.98
CA ASN A 56 16.67 -12.75 39.05
C ASN A 56 16.69 -12.05 37.69
N TRP A 57 17.72 -11.24 37.44
CA TRP A 57 17.89 -10.51 36.18
C TRP A 57 17.93 -11.42 34.95
N GLY A 58 18.43 -12.65 35.07
CA GLY A 58 18.42 -13.62 33.99
C GLY A 58 17.00 -13.98 33.53
N ALA A 59 16.08 -14.18 34.49
CA ALA A 59 14.67 -14.44 34.19
C ALA A 59 13.98 -13.21 33.58
N ILE A 60 14.29 -12.00 34.04
CA ILE A 60 13.74 -10.76 33.46
C ILE A 60 14.20 -10.58 32.00
N VAL A 61 15.48 -10.80 31.72
CA VAL A 61 16.02 -10.75 30.35
C VAL A 61 15.38 -11.84 29.49
N GLY A 62 15.23 -13.05 30.01
CA GLY A 62 14.54 -14.14 29.32
C GLY A 62 13.09 -13.78 28.95
N ILE A 63 12.33 -13.19 29.87
CA ILE A 63 10.97 -12.70 29.61
C ILE A 63 10.99 -11.62 28.53
N ALA A 64 11.89 -10.64 28.62
CA ALA A 64 12.00 -9.57 27.62
C ALA A 64 12.28 -10.14 26.21
N ILE A 65 13.15 -11.15 26.10
CA ILE A 65 13.45 -11.82 24.83
C ILE A 65 12.19 -12.50 24.27
N VAL A 66 11.46 -13.25 25.09
CA VAL A 66 10.19 -13.88 24.68
C VAL A 66 9.19 -12.85 24.16
N TRP A 67 9.08 -11.70 24.84
CA TRP A 67 8.22 -10.60 24.41
C TRP A 67 8.64 -10.04 23.06
N ILE A 68 9.94 -9.78 22.87
CA ILE A 68 10.49 -9.32 21.60
C ILE A 68 10.18 -10.31 20.48
N ILE A 69 10.37 -11.62 20.72
CA ILE A 69 10.07 -12.67 19.74
C ILE A 69 8.58 -12.68 19.39
N GLY A 70 7.70 -12.68 20.40
CA GLY A 70 6.25 -12.67 20.17
C GLY A 70 5.80 -11.45 19.37
N ILE A 71 6.32 -10.26 19.70
CA ILE A 71 6.04 -9.03 18.97
C ILE A 71 6.58 -9.09 17.53
N LEU A 72 7.80 -9.60 17.33
CA LEU A 72 8.36 -9.79 15.99
C LEU A 72 7.51 -10.73 15.14
N VAL A 73 7.00 -11.83 15.70
CA VAL A 73 6.09 -12.74 14.99
C VAL A 73 4.82 -12.02 14.55
N ILE A 74 4.22 -11.20 15.43
CA ILE A 74 3.02 -10.42 15.10
C ILE A 74 3.30 -9.46 13.94
N TYR A 75 4.38 -8.67 14.03
CA TYR A 75 4.73 -7.69 13.00
C TYR A 75 5.07 -8.35 11.68
N LEU A 76 5.98 -9.32 11.67
CA LEU A 76 6.43 -10.00 10.46
C LEU A 76 5.27 -10.75 9.78
N GLY A 77 4.44 -11.46 10.55
CA GLY A 77 3.26 -12.14 10.02
C GLY A 77 2.25 -11.17 9.42
N SER A 78 2.01 -10.04 10.08
CA SER A 78 1.11 -8.98 9.59
C SER A 78 1.64 -8.34 8.31
N TYR A 79 2.93 -7.99 8.25
CA TYR A 79 3.54 -7.43 7.04
C TYR A 79 3.56 -8.42 5.88
N ALA A 80 3.86 -9.70 6.13
CA ALA A 80 3.83 -10.73 5.09
C ALA A 80 2.42 -10.88 4.50
N SER A 81 1.39 -10.88 5.35
CA SER A 81 -0.02 -10.95 4.93
C SER A 81 -0.41 -9.70 4.13
N TYR A 82 0.02 -8.52 4.58
CA TYR A 82 -0.19 -7.25 3.89
C TYR A 82 0.40 -7.25 2.48
N PHE A 83 1.68 -7.61 2.34
CA PHE A 83 2.34 -7.64 1.03
C PHE A 83 1.67 -8.64 0.08
N LYS A 84 1.32 -9.84 0.56
CA LYS A 84 0.63 -10.84 -0.28
C LYS A 84 -0.69 -10.32 -0.83
N ILE A 85 -1.56 -9.80 0.05
CA ILE A 85 -2.89 -9.33 -0.33
C ILE A 85 -2.79 -8.13 -1.28
N LEU A 86 -1.87 -7.21 -1.02
CA LEU A 86 -1.61 -6.08 -1.92
C LEU A 86 -1.13 -6.54 -3.29
N THR A 87 -0.17 -7.47 -3.34
CA THR A 87 0.36 -7.98 -4.60
C THR A 87 -0.74 -8.66 -5.42
N GLU A 88 -1.58 -9.50 -4.81
CA GLU A 88 -2.71 -10.11 -5.52
C GLU A 88 -3.68 -9.05 -6.09
N LEU A 89 -3.96 -7.99 -5.32
CA LEU A 89 -4.83 -6.91 -5.77
C LEU A 89 -4.22 -6.12 -6.95
N ILE A 90 -2.92 -5.81 -6.87
CA ILE A 90 -2.18 -5.10 -7.93
C ILE A 90 -2.11 -5.95 -9.19
N VAL A 91 -1.76 -7.24 -9.07
CA VAL A 91 -1.66 -8.17 -10.20
C VAL A 91 -3.02 -8.31 -10.90
N ASP A 92 -4.11 -8.42 -10.13
CA ASP A 92 -5.46 -8.52 -10.68
C ASP A 92 -5.86 -7.27 -11.48
N GLU A 93 -5.61 -6.07 -10.94
CA GLU A 93 -5.92 -4.83 -11.66
C GLU A 93 -5.03 -4.66 -12.89
N THR A 94 -3.74 -5.00 -12.78
CA THR A 94 -2.79 -4.96 -13.91
C THR A 94 -3.22 -5.91 -15.02
N ARG A 95 -3.64 -7.14 -14.68
CA ARG A 95 -4.12 -8.13 -15.64
C ARG A 95 -5.39 -7.67 -16.36
N LYS A 96 -6.34 -7.06 -15.64
CA LYS A 96 -7.57 -6.49 -16.22
C LYS A 96 -7.29 -5.35 -17.19
N ILE A 97 -6.40 -4.43 -16.80
CA ILE A 97 -5.98 -3.33 -17.67
C ILE A 97 -5.30 -3.88 -18.92
N SER A 98 -4.36 -4.81 -18.76
CA SER A 98 -3.66 -5.46 -19.88
C SER A 98 -4.62 -6.15 -20.85
N GLN A 99 -5.60 -6.92 -20.35
CA GLN A 99 -6.61 -7.56 -21.20
C GLN A 99 -7.43 -6.54 -21.99
N THR A 100 -7.83 -5.43 -21.35
CA THR A 100 -8.60 -4.37 -22.01
C THR A 100 -7.80 -3.73 -23.14
N ILE A 101 -6.49 -3.52 -22.96
CA ILE A 101 -5.59 -2.96 -23.98
C ILE A 101 -5.47 -3.91 -25.20
N VAL A 102 -5.42 -5.23 -24.98
CA VAL A 102 -5.25 -6.22 -26.06
C VAL A 102 -6.52 -6.40 -26.90
N THR A 103 -7.71 -6.29 -26.29
CA THR A 103 -8.99 -6.42 -27.01
C THR A 103 -9.55 -5.12 -27.58
N GLN A 104 -8.92 -3.98 -27.33
CA GLN A 104 -9.33 -2.73 -27.97
C GLN A 104 -8.98 -2.84 -29.47
N PRO A 105 -9.96 -2.86 -30.40
CA PRO A 105 -9.62 -2.70 -31.80
C PRO A 105 -8.86 -1.37 -31.94
N VAL A 106 -7.80 -1.38 -32.74
CA VAL A 106 -7.01 -0.19 -33.13
C VAL A 106 -7.89 0.71 -33.99
N ALA A 107 -8.91 1.30 -33.39
CA ALA A 107 -9.71 2.38 -33.92
C ALA A 107 -10.02 3.24 -32.71
N THR A 108 -9.52 4.48 -32.73
CA THR A 108 -9.63 5.51 -31.68
C THR A 108 -8.48 5.58 -30.65
N GLN A 109 -7.23 5.48 -31.12
CA GLN A 109 -6.12 6.24 -30.51
C GLN A 109 -5.28 6.96 -31.58
N ALA A 110 -5.97 7.66 -32.47
CA ALA A 110 -5.35 8.74 -33.25
C ALA A 110 -6.00 10.06 -32.81
N THR A 111 -5.17 10.87 -32.16
CA THR A 111 -5.26 12.33 -32.06
C THR A 111 -6.39 12.93 -31.21
N GLN A 112 -6.07 13.27 -29.96
CA GLN A 112 -6.60 14.50 -29.36
C GLN A 112 -5.95 15.70 -30.10
N VAL A 113 -6.48 16.07 -31.27
CA VAL A 113 -6.49 17.49 -31.65
C VAL A 113 -7.88 17.97 -31.26
N SER A 114 -7.91 18.98 -30.41
CA SER A 114 -9.01 19.92 -30.36
C SER A 114 -9.34 20.36 -31.80
N SER A 115 -10.40 19.83 -32.37
CA SER A 115 -10.99 20.35 -33.61
C SER A 115 -11.70 21.66 -33.29
N THR A 116 -10.92 22.67 -32.95
CA THR A 116 -11.36 24.04 -33.20
C THR A 116 -11.37 24.17 -34.72
N PRO A 117 -12.51 24.49 -35.37
CA PRO A 117 -12.53 24.72 -36.80
C PRO A 117 -11.48 25.79 -37.12
N MET A 118 -10.44 25.41 -37.85
CA MET A 118 -9.40 26.34 -38.27
C MET A 118 -10.09 27.40 -39.15
N PRO A 119 -10.05 28.69 -38.77
CA PRO A 119 -10.63 29.72 -39.61
C PRO A 119 -9.91 29.73 -40.95
N VAL A 120 -10.70 29.78 -42.03
CA VAL A 120 -10.23 29.86 -43.42
C VAL A 120 -10.32 31.29 -43.91
N CYS A 121 -9.43 31.69 -44.82
CA CYS A 121 -9.38 33.06 -45.29
C CYS A 121 -10.54 33.31 -46.27
N PRO A 122 -11.37 34.35 -46.09
CA PRO A 122 -12.50 34.62 -46.98
C PRO A 122 -12.08 35.05 -48.39
N LYS A 123 -10.82 35.47 -48.58
CA LYS A 123 -10.29 35.93 -49.89
C LYS A 123 -9.70 34.80 -50.74
N CYS A 124 -9.07 33.81 -50.12
CA CYS A 124 -8.31 32.77 -50.84
C CYS A 124 -8.59 31.34 -50.38
N GLY A 125 -9.43 31.15 -49.36
CA GLY A 125 -9.86 29.83 -48.88
C GLY A 125 -8.79 29.02 -48.15
N THR A 126 -7.55 29.51 -48.05
CA THR A 126 -6.46 28.81 -47.33
C THR A 126 -6.63 28.90 -45.80
N PRO A 127 -6.17 27.88 -45.06
CA PRO A 127 -6.25 27.86 -43.60
C PRO A 127 -5.35 28.95 -43.01
N LEU A 128 -5.86 29.70 -42.02
CA LEU A 128 -5.06 30.74 -41.37
C LEU A 128 -4.11 30.14 -40.34
N THR A 129 -2.94 30.74 -40.25
CA THR A 129 -1.95 30.41 -39.23
C THR A 129 -2.10 31.39 -38.07
N TYR A 130 -2.23 30.88 -36.84
CA TYR A 130 -2.32 31.71 -35.65
C TYR A 130 -0.95 32.25 -35.25
N VAL A 131 -0.80 33.57 -35.18
CA VAL A 131 0.44 34.22 -34.75
C VAL A 131 0.33 34.61 -33.28
N GLN A 132 0.92 33.79 -32.41
CA GLN A 132 0.89 33.93 -30.94
C GLN A 132 1.32 35.33 -30.46
N GLN A 133 2.31 35.93 -31.13
CA GLN A 133 2.90 37.23 -30.74
C GLN A 133 1.89 38.39 -30.80
N TYR A 134 0.88 38.31 -31.65
CA TYR A 134 -0.13 39.35 -31.83
C TYR A 134 -1.56 38.86 -31.58
N GLN A 135 -1.71 37.59 -31.20
CA GLN A 135 -2.98 36.90 -30.99
C GLN A 135 -3.98 37.09 -32.15
N ARG A 136 -3.46 37.15 -33.39
CA ARG A 136 -4.22 37.35 -34.63
C ARG A 136 -3.98 36.22 -35.60
N TRP A 137 -4.93 36.02 -36.52
CA TRP A 137 -4.82 35.03 -37.57
C TRP A 137 -4.17 35.67 -38.80
N TYR A 138 -3.12 35.03 -39.34
CA TYR A 138 -2.40 35.52 -40.51
C TYR A 138 -2.62 34.57 -41.68
N CYS A 139 -2.98 35.13 -42.84
CA CYS A 139 -3.07 34.38 -44.07
C CYS A 139 -1.72 34.45 -44.84
N PRO A 140 -1.01 33.33 -45.04
CA PRO A 140 0.28 33.33 -45.75
C PRO A 140 0.14 33.64 -47.25
N THR A 141 -1.03 33.38 -47.84
CA THR A 141 -1.29 33.61 -49.26
C THR A 141 -1.62 35.07 -49.56
N CYS A 142 -2.51 35.68 -48.77
CA CYS A 142 -2.90 37.09 -48.93
C CYS A 142 -1.98 38.07 -48.21
N ARG A 143 -1.10 37.58 -47.32
CA ARG A 143 -0.21 38.38 -46.45
C ARG A 143 -0.93 39.44 -45.61
N GLU A 144 -2.17 39.16 -45.23
CA GLU A 144 -3.04 40.03 -44.42
C GLU A 144 -3.43 39.33 -43.12
N TYR A 145 -3.71 40.13 -42.08
CA TYR A 145 -4.23 39.67 -40.80
C TYR A 145 -5.77 39.71 -40.78
N GLN A 146 -6.38 38.77 -40.06
CA GLN A 146 -7.81 38.71 -39.73
C GLN A 146 -7.98 38.75 -38.21
#